data_AF-A0A1B0DDB8-F1
#
_entry.id   AF-A0A1B0DDB8-F1
#
_cell.length_a   1.000
_cell.length_b   1.000
_cell.length_c   1.000
_cell.angle_alpha   90.00
_cell.angle_beta   90.00
_cell.angle_gamma   90.00
#
_symmetry.space_group_name_H-M   'P 1'
#
loop_
_entity.id
_entity.type
_entity.pdbx_description
1 polymer ?
#
loop_
_entity_poly.entity_id
_entity_poly.type
_entity_poly.pdbx_seq_one_letter_code
_entity_poly.pdbx_strand_id
1 'polypeptide(L)'
;MYATTAVKIQENGCENDTLWEVRTGSPYFLCSALPTHWRSNKTLPIAFKVVALVDVGDGTMVTVRAGNDENYCAELRNCSAVMKNQVAKFNDLRFVGRSGR
;
A
#
# COMPACT_ATOMS: atom_id res chain seq x y z
N MET A 1 1.79 13.04 -4.82
CA MET A 1 2.31 13.13 -3.44
C MET A 1 1.51 12.24 -2.51
N TYR A 2 1.92 10.99 -2.42
CA TYR A 2 1.30 9.93 -1.61
C TYR A 2 1.80 9.96 -0.16
N ALA A 3 0.90 9.80 0.83
CA ALA A 3 1.30 9.39 2.17
C ALA A 3 1.28 7.86 2.33
N THR A 4 2.43 7.31 2.72
CA THR A 4 2.67 6.68 4.03
C THR A 4 1.45 6.05 4.72
N THR A 5 1.37 4.72 4.70
CA THR A 5 0.97 3.98 5.92
C THR A 5 2.15 4.04 6.90
N ALA A 6 2.09 3.55 8.13
CA ALA A 6 3.32 3.08 8.79
C ALA A 6 3.97 1.98 7.90
N VAL A 7 4.67 2.47 6.89
CA VAL A 7 5.24 2.00 5.62
C VAL A 7 5.29 3.31 4.79
N LYS A 8 6.23 4.22 5.13
CA LYS A 8 6.39 5.53 4.47
C LYS A 8 6.62 5.31 2.97
N ILE A 9 5.63 5.59 2.13
CA ILE A 9 5.82 5.65 0.68
C ILE A 9 6.42 7.02 0.41
N GLN A 10 7.74 7.09 0.40
CA GLN A 10 8.47 8.25 -0.07
C GLN A 10 8.57 8.12 -1.59
N GLU A 11 8.10 9.14 -2.31
CA GLU A 11 8.23 9.22 -3.76
C GLU A 11 9.72 9.24 -4.12
N ASN A 12 10.26 8.09 -4.51
CA ASN A 12 11.51 7.99 -5.24
C ASN A 12 11.31 6.88 -6.27
N GLY A 13 11.31 7.26 -7.54
CA GLY A 13 11.41 6.32 -8.63
C GLY A 13 12.63 5.42 -8.41
N CYS A 14 12.46 4.12 -8.57
CA CYS A 14 13.57 3.20 -8.62
C CYS A 14 13.43 2.35 -9.87
N GLU A 15 14.38 2.55 -10.77
CA GLU A 15 14.65 1.70 -11.92
C GLU A 15 15.22 0.35 -11.43
N ASN A 16 14.82 -0.73 -12.12
CA ASN A 16 15.36 -2.10 -12.14
C ASN A 16 14.68 -3.20 -11.28
N ASP A 17 13.83 -3.97 -11.97
CA ASP A 17 13.87 -5.44 -12.15
C ASP A 17 13.54 -6.45 -11.03
N THR A 18 12.53 -6.12 -10.22
CA THR A 18 11.46 -7.08 -9.86
C THR A 18 10.10 -6.39 -10.04
N LEU A 19 9.62 -6.37 -11.29
CA LEU A 19 8.67 -5.43 -11.93
C LEU A 19 7.36 -5.00 -11.21
N TRP A 20 7.03 -5.49 -10.01
CA TRP A 20 5.77 -5.16 -9.33
C TRP A 20 5.89 -4.77 -7.85
N GLU A 21 7.07 -4.92 -7.22
CA GLU A 21 7.28 -4.61 -5.80
C GLU A 21 8.13 -3.35 -5.62
N VAL A 22 7.69 -2.47 -4.72
CA VAL A 22 8.31 -1.19 -4.39
C VAL A 22 8.85 -1.24 -2.97
N ARG A 23 10.06 -0.74 -2.78
CA ARG A 23 10.64 -0.54 -1.44
C ARG A 23 9.85 0.49 -0.68
N THR A 24 9.63 0.20 0.59
CA THR A 24 8.97 1.12 1.49
C THR A 24 10.00 1.92 2.27
N GLY A 25 9.58 2.90 3.05
CA GLY A 25 10.45 3.62 3.98
C GLY A 25 10.96 2.74 5.14
N SER A 26 10.46 1.51 5.27
CA SER A 26 11.03 0.50 6.16
C SER A 26 11.90 -0.48 5.36
N PRO A 27 13.11 -0.82 5.84
CA PRO A 27 13.96 -1.81 5.19
C PRO A 27 13.40 -3.23 5.23
N TYR A 28 12.38 -3.48 6.08
CA TYR A 28 11.83 -4.81 6.33
C TYR A 28 10.56 -5.12 5.54
N PHE A 29 10.00 -4.15 4.82
CA PHE A 29 8.75 -4.34 4.09
C PHE A 29 8.84 -3.83 2.66
N LEU A 30 8.25 -4.60 1.76
CA LEU A 30 7.96 -4.23 0.38
C LEU A 30 6.43 -4.14 0.20
N CYS A 31 5.99 -3.43 -0.83
CA CYS A 31 4.57 -3.45 -1.22
C CYS A 31 4.39 -3.44 -2.72
N SER A 32 3.19 -3.78 -3.19
CA SER A 32 2.86 -3.63 -4.61
C SER A 32 2.95 -2.17 -5.06
N ALA A 33 3.41 -1.94 -6.28
CA ALA A 33 3.31 -0.63 -6.92
C ALA A 33 1.84 -0.21 -7.05
N LEU A 34 1.54 1.05 -6.72
CA LEU A 34 0.23 1.66 -6.94
C LEU A 34 0.25 2.52 -8.22
N PRO A 35 -0.86 2.60 -8.96
CA PRO A 35 -0.96 3.52 -10.10
C PRO A 35 -0.76 4.98 -9.66
N THR A 36 -0.06 5.77 -10.49
CA THR A 36 0.22 7.21 -10.27
C THR A 36 -1.03 8.08 -10.26
N HIS A 37 -2.09 7.63 -10.94
CA HIS A 37 -3.40 8.25 -10.90
C HIS A 37 -4.45 7.14 -11.04
N TRP A 38 -5.44 7.13 -10.15
CA TRP A 38 -6.48 6.13 -10.17
C TRP A 38 -7.84 6.74 -9.86
N ARG A 39 -8.89 6.19 -10.48
CA ARG A 39 -10.26 6.62 -10.25
C ARG A 39 -10.69 6.21 -8.84
N SER A 40 -11.31 7.13 -8.11
CA SER A 40 -11.85 6.83 -6.78
C SER A 40 -12.87 5.68 -6.81
N ASN A 41 -12.84 4.86 -5.75
CA ASN A 41 -13.66 3.66 -5.52
C ASN A 41 -13.63 2.62 -6.67
N LYS A 42 -12.67 2.71 -7.59
CA LYS A 42 -12.41 1.71 -8.62
C LYS A 42 -11.42 0.68 -8.09
N THR A 43 -11.71 -0.60 -8.30
CA THR A 43 -10.79 -1.72 -8.04
C THR A 43 -9.42 -1.44 -8.67
N LEU A 44 -8.33 -1.70 -7.93
CA LEU A 44 -6.97 -1.58 -8.44
C LEU A 44 -6.73 -2.56 -9.60
N PRO A 45 -5.86 -2.22 -10.57
CA PRO A 45 -5.55 -3.12 -11.69
C PRO A 45 -4.81 -4.39 -11.23
N ILE A 46 -4.13 -4.31 -10.09
CA ILE A 46 -3.42 -5.41 -9.45
C ILE A 46 -3.79 -5.41 -7.96
N ALA A 47 -3.94 -6.60 -7.37
CA ALA A 47 -4.19 -6.72 -5.94
C ALA A 47 -2.98 -6.19 -5.14
N PHE A 48 -3.24 -5.27 -4.21
CA PHE A 48 -2.22 -4.72 -3.34
C PHE A 48 -1.74 -5.78 -2.33
N LYS A 49 -0.42 -5.86 -2.14
CA LYS A 49 0.20 -6.75 -1.16
C LYS A 49 1.23 -5.99 -0.35
N VAL A 50 1.41 -6.43 0.89
CA VAL A 50 2.56 -6.07 1.73
C VAL A 50 3.37 -7.34 1.97
N VAL A 51 4.67 -7.28 1.75
CA VAL A 51 5.60 -8.40 1.90
C VAL A 51 6.59 -8.07 3.01
N ALA A 52 6.78 -8.99 3.94
CA ALA A 52 7.74 -8.87 5.03
C ALA A 52 9.04 -9.62 4.67
N LEU A 53 10.17 -8.92 4.74
CA LEU A 53 11.51 -9.49 4.50
C LEU A 53 12.13 -10.11 5.76
N VAL A 54 11.46 -9.94 6.90
CA VAL A 54 11.77 -10.53 8.20
C VAL A 54 10.58 -11.30 8.68
N ASP A 55 10.77 -12.30 9.53
CA ASP A 55 9.69 -13.15 10.03
C ASP A 55 8.59 -12.33 10.73
N VAL A 56 7.35 -12.53 10.31
CA VAL A 56 6.16 -11.87 10.86
C VAL A 56 5.10 -12.95 10.99
N GLY A 57 4.74 -13.27 12.23
CA GLY A 57 3.82 -14.36 12.51
C GLY A 57 2.53 -14.30 11.70
N ASP A 58 2.16 -15.45 11.14
CA ASP A 58 0.87 -15.65 10.47
C ASP A 58 -0.29 -15.24 11.38
N GLY A 59 -1.32 -14.62 10.78
CA GLY A 59 -2.44 -14.07 11.54
C GLY A 59 -2.27 -12.60 11.93
N THR A 60 -1.07 -12.03 11.80
CA THR A 60 -0.84 -10.60 12.08
C THR A 60 -1.70 -9.71 11.17
N MET A 61 -2.50 -8.83 11.77
CA MET A 61 -3.32 -7.88 11.04
C MET A 61 -2.45 -6.77 10.43
N VAL A 62 -2.58 -6.55 9.13
CA VAL A 62 -1.93 -5.46 8.40
C VAL A 62 -3.01 -4.48 7.93
N THR A 63 -2.83 -3.19 8.22
CA THR A 63 -3.78 -2.15 7.81
C THR A 63 -3.09 -1.08 6.99
N VAL A 64 -3.78 -0.53 5.99
CA VAL A 64 -3.32 0.56 5.13
C VAL A 64 -4.09 1.83 5.49
N ARG A 65 -3.37 2.94 5.54
CA ARG A 65 -3.93 4.29 5.64
C ARG A 65 -3.37 5.15 4.51
N ALA A 66 -4.16 6.12 4.09
CA ALA A 66 -3.78 7.10 3.09
C ALA A 66 -4.11 8.49 3.61
N GLY A 67 -3.26 9.45 3.29
CA GLY A 67 -3.47 10.85 3.64
C GLY A 67 -2.56 11.78 2.86
N ASN A 68 -2.73 13.07 3.05
CA ASN A 68 -1.82 14.15 2.65
C ASN A 68 -2.26 15.44 3.39
N ASP A 69 -1.67 16.58 3.05
CA ASP A 69 -1.97 17.85 3.71
C ASP A 69 -3.43 18.33 3.49
N GLU A 70 -4.05 17.95 2.37
CA GLU A 70 -5.45 18.31 2.08
C GLU A 70 -6.44 17.34 2.72
N ASN A 71 -6.10 16.06 2.78
CA ASN A 71 -6.94 15.00 3.31
C ASN A 71 -6.09 14.13 4.23
N TYR A 72 -6.01 14.51 5.51
CA TYR A 72 -5.18 13.83 6.50
C TYR A 72 -5.48 12.34 6.65
N CYS A 73 -6.73 11.93 6.44
CA CYS A 73 -7.16 10.54 6.55
C CYS A 73 -8.22 10.23 5.48
N ALA A 74 -7.74 9.79 4.32
CA ALA A 74 -8.61 9.45 3.21
C ALA A 74 -9.41 8.17 3.50
N GLU A 75 -10.68 8.17 3.11
CA GLU A 75 -11.53 6.98 3.19
C GLU A 75 -10.99 5.88 2.26
N LEU A 76 -10.87 4.66 2.80
CA LEU A 76 -10.46 3.46 2.09
C LEU A 76 -11.50 2.36 2.28
N ARG A 77 -11.57 1.41 1.34
CA ARG A 77 -12.32 0.16 1.49
C ARG A 77 -11.37 -1.02 1.46
N ASN A 78 -11.66 -2.03 2.26
CA ASN A 78 -10.87 -3.25 2.37
C ASN A 78 -9.39 -2.96 2.69
N CYS A 79 -9.15 -2.00 3.59
CA CYS A 79 -7.82 -1.54 3.98
C CYS A 79 -7.17 -2.38 5.08
N SER A 80 -7.66 -3.60 5.30
CA SER A 80 -7.09 -4.56 6.24
C SER A 80 -6.89 -5.91 5.55
N ALA A 81 -5.79 -6.58 5.89
CA ALA A 81 -5.45 -7.92 5.42
C ALA A 81 -4.72 -8.68 6.53
N VAL A 82 -4.64 -10.00 6.40
CA VAL A 82 -3.92 -10.85 7.35
C VAL A 82 -2.61 -11.29 6.73
N MET A 83 -1.52 -11.17 7.49
CA MET A 83 -0.21 -11.72 7.12
C MET A 83 -0.30 -13.24 7.08
N LYS A 84 0.15 -13.82 5.97
CA LYS A 84 0.29 -15.28 5.82
C LYS A 84 1.50 -15.58 4.96
N ASN A 85 2.42 -16.42 5.44
CA ASN A 85 3.69 -16.72 4.77
C ASN A 85 4.40 -15.44 4.33
N GLN A 86 4.55 -14.47 5.24
CA GLN A 86 5.21 -13.19 4.97
C GLN A 86 4.53 -12.28 3.95
N VAL A 87 3.30 -12.60 3.50
CA VAL A 87 2.54 -11.78 2.56
C VAL A 87 1.15 -11.47 3.12
N ALA A 88 0.81 -10.20 3.22
CA ALA A 88 -0.55 -9.73 3.46
C ALA A 88 -1.16 -9.27 2.13
N LYS A 89 -2.11 -10.05 1.59
CA LYS A 89 -2.80 -9.75 0.34
C LYS A 89 -4.14 -9.07 0.62
N PHE A 90 -4.29 -7.83 0.14
CA PHE A 90 -5.52 -7.08 0.29
C PHE A 90 -6.54 -7.50 -0.76
N ASN A 91 -7.74 -7.82 -0.30
CA ASN A 91 -8.82 -8.23 -1.19
C ASN A 91 -9.59 -6.99 -1.65
N ASP A 92 -9.34 -6.57 -2.88
CA ASP A 92 -10.02 -5.43 -3.52
C ASP A 92 -9.89 -4.13 -2.68
N LEU A 93 -8.66 -3.78 -2.29
CA LEU A 93 -8.34 -2.47 -1.69
C LEU A 93 -8.79 -1.35 -2.63
N ARG A 94 -9.48 -0.33 -2.10
CA ARG A 94 -9.89 0.85 -2.87
C ARG A 94 -9.65 2.15 -2.11
N PHE A 95 -9.31 3.18 -2.88
CA PHE A 95 -9.21 4.56 -2.43
C PHE A 95 -10.53 5.28 -2.72
N VAL A 96 -11.27 5.68 -1.70
CA VAL A 96 -12.55 6.39 -1.85
C VAL A 96 -12.34 7.90 -1.72
N GLY A 97 -11.58 8.31 -0.70
CA GLY A 97 -11.18 9.71 -0.51
C GLY A 97 -10.32 10.21 -1.66
N ARG A 98 -10.50 11.47 -2.04
CA ARG A 98 -9.70 12.16 -3.06
C ARG A 98 -8.49 12.82 -2.41
N SER A 99 -7.41 12.97 -3.18
CA SER A 99 -6.14 13.57 -2.75
C SER A 99 -5.99 15.05 -3.09
N GLY A 100 -6.98 15.66 -3.75
CA GLY A 100 -6.92 17.05 -4.21
C GLY A 100 -7.14 17.25 -5.71
N ARG A 101 -6.91 18.47 -6.18
CA ARG A 101 -6.91 18.83 -7.61
C ARG A 101 -5.49 18.93 -8.15
#